data_AF-A0A961MVJ8-F1
#
_entry.id   AF-A0A961MVJ8-F1
#
_cell.length_a   1.000
_cell.length_b   1.000
_cell.length_c   1.000
_cell.angle_alpha   90.00
_cell.angle_beta   90.00
_cell.angle_gamma   90.00
#
_symmetry.space_group_name_H-M   'P 1'
#
loop_
_entity.id
_entity.type
_entity.pdbx_description
1 polymer ?
#
loop_
_entity_poly.entity_id
_entity_poly.type
_entity_poly.pdbx_seq_one_letter_code
_entity_poly.pdbx_strand_id
1 'polypeptide(L)'
;MRSLLLVLMLCNPVSALAQQNGPLGIAFVQAPEQSSGMALGRTPAEGFARATAQCVEGGALAEDCFPTAWCQPAGWSVDVFVMNQEGLHWHEVVCGLPGEAIAQSVGAALCARDLRPYVTDCVVTQVLDPDGVVQTEK
;
A
#
# COMPACT_ATOMS: atom_id res chain seq x y z
N MET A 1 -49.48 48.78 14.45
CA MET A 1 -48.34 48.29 15.27
C MET A 1 -48.68 46.85 15.64
N ARG A 2 -47.94 45.79 15.37
CA ARG A 2 -46.57 45.53 14.91
C ARG A 2 -46.64 44.07 14.40
N SER A 3 -46.64 43.85 13.08
CA SER A 3 -46.43 42.51 12.53
C SER A 3 -44.93 42.31 12.39
N LEU A 4 -44.33 41.62 13.37
CA LEU A 4 -42.93 41.22 13.31
C LEU A 4 -42.86 40.00 12.38
N LEU A 5 -42.47 40.21 11.12
CA LEU A 5 -42.06 39.12 10.22
C LEU A 5 -40.70 38.63 10.71
N LEU A 6 -40.68 37.44 11.31
CA LEU A 6 -39.46 36.69 11.60
C LEU A 6 -39.02 36.00 10.30
N VAL A 7 -38.02 36.57 9.63
CA VAL A 7 -37.37 35.94 8.47
C VAL A 7 -36.52 34.78 9.00
N LEU A 8 -37.03 33.56 8.85
CA LEU A 8 -36.27 32.33 9.08
C LEU A 8 -35.18 32.24 7.99
N MET A 9 -33.96 32.63 8.35
CA MET A 9 -32.77 32.47 7.53
C MET A 9 -32.42 30.97 7.52
N LEU A 10 -32.80 30.28 6.44
CA LEU A 10 -32.45 28.89 6.15
C LEU A 10 -30.94 28.78 5.92
N CYS A 11 -30.16 28.67 7.00
CA CYS A 11 -28.81 28.13 6.93
C CYS A 11 -28.93 26.64 6.58
N ASN A 12 -28.95 26.33 5.29
CA ASN A 12 -28.71 24.96 4.83
C ASN A 12 -27.25 24.61 5.17
N PRO A 13 -26.97 23.64 6.05
CA PRO A 13 -25.65 23.06 6.11
C PRO A 13 -25.46 22.33 4.77
N VAL A 14 -24.68 22.94 3.88
CA VAL A 14 -24.12 22.23 2.73
C VAL A 14 -23.18 21.20 3.34
N SER A 15 -23.70 20.01 3.62
CA SER A 15 -22.89 18.83 3.90
C SER A 15 -22.17 18.47 2.61
N ALA A 16 -21.10 19.21 2.31
CA ALA A 16 -20.11 18.81 1.33
C ALA A 16 -19.28 17.69 1.96
N LEU A 17 -19.86 16.49 2.04
CA LEU A 17 -19.05 15.28 1.92
C LEU A 17 -18.51 15.31 0.49
N ALA A 18 -17.40 16.00 0.29
CA ALA A 18 -16.61 15.86 -0.92
C ALA A 18 -16.29 14.37 -1.03
N GLN A 19 -16.99 13.67 -1.92
CA GLN A 19 -16.67 12.29 -2.22
C GLN A 19 -15.21 12.30 -2.68
N GLN A 20 -14.34 11.62 -1.94
CA GLN A 20 -12.93 11.50 -2.26
C GLN A 20 -12.82 10.61 -3.50
N ASN A 21 -13.11 11.20 -4.65
CA ASN A 21 -13.09 10.61 -5.99
C ASN A 21 -11.66 10.63 -6.58
N GLY A 22 -10.63 10.79 -5.73
CA GLY A 22 -9.24 10.67 -6.13
C GLY A 22 -8.88 9.21 -6.44
N PRO A 23 -7.76 8.98 -7.16
CA PRO A 23 -7.27 7.63 -7.39
C PRO A 23 -7.01 6.92 -6.07
N LEU A 24 -7.34 5.63 -6.01
CA LEU A 24 -7.01 4.76 -4.88
C LEU A 24 -5.49 4.71 -4.69
N GLY A 25 -5.06 4.36 -3.48
CA GLY A 25 -3.69 3.97 -3.21
C GLY A 25 -3.60 2.58 -2.61
N ILE A 26 -2.40 1.97 -2.68
CA ILE A 26 -2.08 0.68 -2.08
C ILE A 26 -1.22 0.92 -0.83
N ALA A 27 -1.63 0.36 0.29
CA ALA A 27 -0.87 0.30 1.53
C ALA A 27 -0.17 -1.04 1.65
N PHE A 28 1.08 -1.03 2.11
CA PHE A 28 1.88 -2.21 2.41
C PHE A 28 2.28 -2.18 3.88
N VAL A 29 2.12 -3.31 4.55
CA VAL A 29 2.47 -3.52 5.95
C VAL A 29 3.30 -4.79 6.04
N GLN A 30 4.35 -4.77 6.86
CA GLN A 30 5.23 -5.90 7.06
C GLN A 30 5.49 -6.12 8.54
N ALA A 31 5.43 -7.38 8.95
CA ALA A 31 6.03 -7.89 10.17
C ALA A 31 7.22 -8.76 9.74
N PRO A 32 8.45 -8.21 9.74
CA PRO A 32 9.64 -8.95 9.32
C PRO A 32 9.71 -10.33 9.98
N GLU A 33 10.10 -11.35 9.21
CA GLU A 33 10.15 -12.76 9.63
C GLU A 33 8.81 -13.45 9.94
N GLN A 34 7.68 -12.74 9.91
CA GLN A 34 6.39 -13.29 10.37
C GLN A 34 5.30 -13.23 9.30
N SER A 35 4.96 -12.04 8.81
CA SER A 35 3.80 -11.84 7.95
C SER A 35 3.88 -10.53 7.17
N SER A 36 2.97 -10.34 6.22
CA SER A 36 2.77 -9.08 5.52
C SER A 36 1.30 -8.89 5.20
N GLY A 37 0.93 -7.67 4.84
CA GLY A 37 -0.41 -7.37 4.37
C GLY A 37 -0.40 -6.23 3.38
N MET A 38 -1.38 -6.25 2.47
CA MET A 38 -1.54 -5.21 1.46
C MET A 38 -3.01 -4.86 1.27
N ALA A 39 -3.31 -3.58 1.08
CA ALA A 39 -4.70 -3.20 0.85
C ALA A 39 -4.82 -1.92 0.06
N LEU A 40 -5.78 -1.90 -0.87
CA LEU A 40 -6.28 -0.67 -1.43
C LEU A 40 -6.99 0.18 -0.37
N GLY A 41 -6.87 1.50 -0.48
CA GLY A 41 -7.63 2.45 0.31
C GLY A 41 -7.91 3.73 -0.45
N ARG A 42 -8.90 4.50 0.00
CA ARG A 42 -9.09 5.89 -0.45
C ARG A 42 -8.16 6.85 0.28
N THR A 43 -7.71 6.45 1.46
CA THR A 43 -6.78 7.20 2.31
C THR A 43 -5.70 6.28 2.86
N PRO A 44 -4.51 6.81 3.24
CA PRO A 44 -3.49 6.02 3.92
C PRO A 44 -4.00 5.33 5.17
N ALA A 45 -4.81 6.02 5.99
CA ALA A 45 -5.33 5.48 7.24
C ALA A 45 -6.22 4.25 7.01
N GLU A 46 -7.13 4.33 6.04
CA GLU A 46 -7.99 3.20 5.63
C GLU A 46 -7.15 2.05 5.09
N GLY A 47 -6.22 2.34 4.17
CA GLY A 47 -5.36 1.35 3.55
C GLY A 47 -4.49 0.61 4.58
N PHE A 48 -3.75 1.34 5.41
CA PHE A 48 -2.89 0.74 6.42
C PHE A 48 -3.68 -0.05 7.47
N ALA A 49 -4.85 0.43 7.92
CA ALA A 49 -5.68 -0.35 8.85
C ALA A 49 -6.07 -1.72 8.27
N ARG A 50 -6.44 -1.77 6.99
CA ARG A 50 -6.78 -3.02 6.29
C ARG A 50 -5.56 -3.91 6.04
N ALA A 51 -4.44 -3.32 5.62
CA ALA A 51 -3.19 -4.04 5.40
C ALA A 51 -2.64 -4.63 6.72
N THR A 52 -2.72 -3.88 7.83
CA THR A 52 -2.39 -4.40 9.17
C THR A 52 -3.30 -5.55 9.56
N ALA A 53 -4.61 -5.49 9.27
CA ALA A 53 -5.51 -6.60 9.55
C ALA A 53 -5.11 -7.88 8.79
N GLN A 54 -4.70 -7.78 7.52
CA GLN A 54 -4.17 -8.92 6.77
C GLN A 54 -2.85 -9.45 7.34
N CYS A 55 -1.94 -8.56 7.73
CA CYS A 55 -0.68 -8.94 8.37
C CYS A 55 -0.93 -9.76 9.65
N VAL A 56 -1.89 -9.32 10.48
CA VAL A 56 -2.30 -10.06 11.69
C VAL A 56 -2.98 -11.39 11.35
N GLU A 57 -3.85 -11.41 10.33
CA GLU A 57 -4.49 -12.65 9.85
C GLU A 57 -3.46 -13.68 9.37
N GLY A 58 -2.35 -13.22 8.77
CA GLY A 58 -1.21 -14.04 8.39
C GLY A 58 -0.36 -14.58 9.56
N GLY A 59 -0.64 -14.15 10.79
CA GLY A 59 -0.08 -14.74 12.02
C GLY A 59 0.85 -13.83 12.83
N ALA A 60 1.07 -12.58 12.41
CA ALA A 60 1.83 -11.62 13.20
C ALA A 60 1.00 -10.97 14.32
N LEU A 61 1.67 -10.44 15.33
CA LEU A 61 1.04 -9.55 16.31
C LEU A 61 0.81 -8.16 15.69
N ALA A 62 -0.21 -7.46 16.15
CA ALA A 62 -0.58 -6.16 15.58
C ALA A 62 0.53 -5.10 15.76
N GLU A 63 1.24 -5.15 16.89
CA GLU A 63 2.39 -4.31 17.19
C GLU A 63 3.62 -4.56 16.30
N ASP A 64 3.72 -5.74 15.70
CA ASP A 64 4.80 -6.12 14.79
C ASP A 64 4.49 -5.76 13.33
N CYS A 65 3.24 -5.40 13.02
CA CYS A 65 2.80 -5.07 11.66
C CYS A 65 3.08 -3.60 11.32
N PHE A 66 4.28 -3.31 10.80
CA PHE A 66 4.74 -1.96 10.50
C PHE A 66 4.27 -1.44 9.13
N PRO A 67 3.67 -0.23 9.06
CA PRO A 67 3.43 0.47 7.79
C PRO A 67 4.74 0.76 7.06
N THR A 68 4.89 0.25 5.83
CA THR A 68 6.14 0.41 5.05
C THR A 68 5.98 1.29 3.82
N ALA A 69 4.84 1.21 3.12
CA ALA A 69 4.60 2.03 1.93
C ALA A 69 3.13 2.42 1.76
N TRP A 70 2.89 3.66 1.33
CA TRP A 70 1.62 4.14 0.80
C TRP A 70 1.81 4.67 -0.62
N CYS A 71 1.10 4.08 -1.57
CA CYS A 71 1.33 4.29 -2.99
C CYS A 71 0.11 4.93 -3.62
N GLN A 72 0.15 6.24 -3.87
CA GLN A 72 -0.97 7.00 -4.44
C GLN A 72 -0.48 8.00 -5.52
N PRO A 73 -1.02 7.96 -6.76
CA PRO A 73 -1.95 6.95 -7.27
C PRO A 73 -1.33 5.54 -7.23
N ALA A 74 -2.16 4.50 -7.07
CA ALA A 74 -1.71 3.11 -6.92
C ALA A 74 -0.64 2.73 -7.96
N GLY A 75 -0.93 2.92 -9.25
CA GLY A 75 -0.06 2.50 -10.35
C GLY A 75 0.30 1.01 -10.26
N TRP A 76 1.28 0.57 -11.03
CA TRP A 76 1.84 -0.76 -10.83
C TRP A 76 2.83 -0.74 -9.66
N SER A 77 2.89 -1.84 -8.90
CA SER A 77 3.84 -2.00 -7.81
C SER A 77 4.57 -3.33 -7.92
N VAL A 78 5.78 -3.40 -7.40
CA VAL A 78 6.55 -4.64 -7.26
C VAL A 78 7.01 -4.79 -5.83
N ASP A 79 6.82 -5.98 -5.28
CA ASP A 79 7.32 -6.43 -3.98
C ASP A 79 8.43 -7.45 -4.22
N VAL A 80 9.57 -7.25 -3.57
CA VAL A 80 10.70 -8.18 -3.62
C VAL A 80 11.06 -8.65 -2.23
N PHE A 81 11.11 -9.96 -2.05
CA PHE A 81 11.73 -10.58 -0.90
C PHE A 81 13.25 -10.41 -0.99
N VAL A 82 13.88 -10.11 0.13
CA VAL A 82 15.34 -10.00 0.24
C VAL A 82 15.80 -10.76 1.48
N MET A 83 16.80 -11.63 1.32
CA MET A 83 17.49 -12.33 2.40
C MET A 83 18.92 -11.81 2.52
N ASN A 84 19.33 -11.42 3.72
CA ASN A 84 20.70 -11.03 4.06
C ASN A 84 21.56 -12.26 4.36
N GLN A 85 22.88 -12.13 4.21
CA GLN A 85 23.87 -13.13 4.63
C GLN A 85 23.80 -13.54 6.10
N GLU A 86 23.28 -12.67 6.97
CA GLU A 86 23.08 -12.92 8.40
C GLU A 86 21.76 -13.65 8.70
N GLY A 87 20.97 -14.01 7.68
CA GLY A 87 19.74 -14.79 7.82
C GLY A 87 18.47 -13.97 8.09
N LEU A 88 18.57 -12.64 8.10
CA LEU A 88 17.44 -11.73 8.19
C LEU A 88 16.80 -11.54 6.81
N HIS A 89 15.48 -11.52 6.74
CA HIS A 89 14.70 -11.26 5.55
C HIS A 89 13.64 -10.16 5.75
N TRP A 90 13.41 -9.44 4.67
CA TRP A 90 12.43 -8.36 4.60
C TRP A 90 11.90 -8.26 3.17
N HIS A 91 10.95 -7.36 2.98
CA HIS A 91 10.36 -7.07 1.68
C HIS A 91 10.62 -5.61 1.30
N GLU A 92 10.97 -5.37 0.04
CA GLU A 92 11.14 -4.03 -0.52
C GLU A 92 10.07 -3.79 -1.58
N VAL A 93 9.38 -2.65 -1.49
CA VAL A 93 8.29 -2.31 -2.41
C VAL A 93 8.65 -1.08 -3.22
N VAL A 94 8.45 -1.17 -4.54
CA VAL A 94 8.49 -0.01 -5.45
C VAL A 94 7.13 0.16 -6.11
N CYS A 95 6.64 1.39 -6.13
CA CYS A 95 5.26 1.71 -6.49
C CYS A 95 5.14 2.75 -7.62
N GLY A 96 3.91 2.94 -8.12
CA GLY A 96 3.58 4.01 -9.05
C GLY A 96 4.16 3.80 -10.46
N LEU A 97 4.47 2.55 -10.80
CA LEU A 97 5.11 2.18 -12.06
C LEU A 97 4.07 2.23 -13.21
N PRO A 98 4.50 2.55 -14.45
CA PRO A 98 3.58 2.82 -15.55
C PRO A 98 3.00 1.57 -16.21
N GLY A 99 3.48 0.37 -15.87
CA GLY A 99 3.04 -0.88 -16.50
C GLY A 99 3.72 -2.12 -15.91
N GLU A 100 3.11 -3.27 -16.15
CA GLU A 100 3.57 -4.59 -15.68
C GLU A 100 5.03 -4.89 -16.05
N ALA A 101 5.36 -4.75 -17.33
CA ALA A 101 6.71 -5.04 -17.83
C ALA A 101 7.79 -4.17 -17.16
N ILE A 102 7.44 -2.92 -16.81
CA ILE A 102 8.34 -2.04 -16.08
C ILE A 102 8.45 -2.48 -14.62
N ALA A 103 7.35 -2.88 -13.99
CA ALA A 103 7.36 -3.43 -12.64
C ALA A 103 8.23 -4.69 -12.52
N GLN A 104 8.09 -5.63 -13.46
CA GLN A 104 8.95 -6.82 -13.55
C GLN A 104 10.43 -6.44 -13.74
N SER A 105 10.72 -5.52 -14.66
CA SER A 105 12.09 -5.07 -14.92
C SER A 105 12.73 -4.38 -13.72
N VAL A 106 11.96 -3.57 -12.99
CA VAL A 106 12.39 -2.92 -11.75
C VAL A 106 12.67 -3.97 -10.67
N GLY A 107 11.77 -4.95 -10.48
CA GLY A 107 11.97 -6.05 -9.54
C GLY A 107 13.26 -6.84 -9.84
N ALA A 108 13.47 -7.22 -11.10
CA ALA A 108 14.70 -7.89 -11.53
C ALA A 108 15.95 -7.04 -11.25
N ALA A 109 15.89 -5.73 -11.49
CA ALA A 109 17.00 -4.83 -11.21
C ALA A 109 17.28 -4.67 -9.70
N LEU A 110 16.24 -4.65 -8.85
CA LEU A 110 16.41 -4.62 -7.38
C LEU A 110 17.12 -5.86 -6.84
N CYS A 111 16.95 -7.00 -7.52
CA CYS A 111 17.61 -8.26 -7.21
C CYS A 111 18.97 -8.45 -7.88
N ALA A 112 19.54 -7.42 -8.53
CA ALA A 112 20.90 -7.46 -9.07
C ALA A 112 21.94 -7.58 -7.94
N ARG A 113 22.42 -8.81 -7.71
CA ARG A 113 23.27 -9.18 -6.56
C ARG A 113 24.67 -8.57 -6.61
N ASP A 114 25.18 -8.25 -7.79
CA ASP A 114 26.46 -7.59 -7.99
C ASP A 114 26.50 -6.18 -7.36
N LEU A 115 25.33 -5.54 -7.24
CA LEU A 115 25.18 -4.24 -6.56
C LEU A 115 24.89 -4.37 -5.06
N ARG A 116 24.59 -5.58 -4.58
CA ARG A 116 24.11 -5.86 -3.22
C ARG A 116 24.84 -7.05 -2.60
N PRO A 117 26.16 -6.94 -2.33
CA PRO A 117 26.98 -8.07 -1.92
C PRO A 117 26.61 -8.66 -0.55
N TYR A 118 25.74 -8.02 0.23
CA TYR A 118 25.23 -8.49 1.52
C TYR A 118 23.94 -9.34 1.40
N VAL A 119 23.39 -9.48 0.19
CA VAL A 119 22.16 -10.22 -0.09
C VAL A 119 22.49 -11.64 -0.59
N THR A 120 21.94 -12.66 0.09
CA THR A 120 22.07 -14.07 -0.30
C THR A 120 21.01 -14.50 -1.28
N ASP A 121 19.78 -14.02 -1.10
CA ASP A 121 18.66 -14.32 -1.97
C ASP A 121 17.78 -13.08 -2.20
N CYS A 122 17.21 -12.97 -3.38
CA CYS A 122 16.28 -11.91 -3.74
C CYS A 122 15.34 -12.40 -4.82
N VAL A 123 14.04 -12.30 -4.56
CA VAL A 123 13.01 -12.83 -5.45
C VAL A 123 11.89 -11.82 -5.57
N VAL A 124 11.41 -11.60 -6.78
CA VAL A 124 10.16 -10.86 -7.01
C VAL A 124 9.00 -11.73 -6.51
N THR A 125 8.39 -11.33 -5.40
CA THR A 125 7.31 -12.09 -4.76
C THR A 125 5.96 -11.72 -5.34
N GLN A 126 5.75 -10.44 -5.66
CA GLN A 126 4.48 -9.96 -6.20
C GLN A 126 4.72 -8.81 -7.19
N VAL A 127 4.00 -8.85 -8.31
CA VAL A 127 3.76 -7.68 -9.15
C VAL A 127 2.29 -7.35 -9.02
N LEU A 128 1.96 -6.13 -8.59
CA LEU A 128 0.58 -5.70 -8.39
C LEU A 128 0.18 -4.71 -9.47
N ASP A 129 -1.00 -4.93 -10.04
CA ASP A 129 -1.63 -3.96 -10.93
C ASP A 129 -2.21 -2.76 -10.15
N PRO A 130 -2.70 -1.70 -10.84
CA PRO A 130 -3.31 -0.54 -10.20
C PRO A 130 -4.56 -0.82 -9.37
N ASP A 131 -5.20 -1.98 -9.57
CA ASP A 131 -6.36 -2.45 -8.83
C ASP A 131 -5.94 -3.37 -7.66
N GLY A 132 -4.64 -3.48 -7.38
CA GLY A 132 -4.09 -4.27 -6.29
C GLY A 132 -4.16 -5.79 -6.52
N VAL A 133 -4.35 -6.23 -7.77
CA VAL A 133 -4.38 -7.65 -8.12
C VAL A 133 -2.96 -8.12 -8.41
N VAL A 134 -2.55 -9.21 -7.74
CA VAL A 134 -1.25 -9.84 -7.96
C VAL A 134 -1.24 -10.53 -9.33
N GLN A 135 -0.31 -10.10 -10.17
CA GLN A 135 0.06 -10.74 -11.42
C GLN A 135 1.22 -11.70 -11.14
N THR A 136 0.91 -12.99 -10.99
CA THR A 136 1.91 -14.02 -10.72
C THR A 136 2.67 -14.35 -12.00
N GLU A 137 4.01 -14.27 -11.99
CA GLU A 137 4.80 -15.13 -12.87
C GLU A 137 4.86 -16.52 -12.22
N LYS A 138 4.39 -17.53 -12.94
CA LYS A 138 4.54 -18.94 -12.57
C LYS A 138 6.00 -19.36 -12.46
#